data_AF-A0A165ZJN1-F1
#
_entry.id   AF-A0A165ZJN1-F1
#
_cell.length_a   1.000
_cell.length_b   1.000
_cell.length_c   1.000
_cell.angle_alpha   90.00
_cell.angle_beta   90.00
_cell.angle_gamma   90.00
#
_symmetry.space_group_name_H-M   'P 1'
#
loop_
_entity.id
_entity.type
_entity.pdbx_description
1 polymer ?
#
loop_
_entity_poly.entity_id
_entity_poly.type
_entity_poly.pdbx_seq_one_letter_code
_entity_poly.pdbx_strand_id
1 'polypeptide(L)'
;MVGTLPSASLPRSKDTYTTEYHGPLTATFRRLKLFSVASFGLSAALTPIMFIIESSLPIGARASLAGIAMSTSGISTLLVSWCGSTYVTTLRHLRPEDNDGMGIEGLEMTTLSLFLRKRITRVYDVDFLVQTTRPFAKWELAETVSFAPPQDAGTGRKAGEPGEEETVAETVAADGEVTGRWIVRWEEGGVGHCRKVGSMVRHFNVHEELLT
;
A
#
# COMPACT_ATOMS: atom_id res chain seq x y z
N MET A 1 17.05 -62.51 -12.29
CA MET A 1 16.28 -61.64 -13.19
C MET A 1 15.49 -60.66 -12.34
N VAL A 2 15.69 -59.36 -12.60
CA VAL A 2 14.66 -58.31 -12.68
C VAL A 2 13.85 -58.07 -11.40
N GLY A 3 13.80 -56.87 -10.81
CA GLY A 3 14.28 -55.56 -11.21
C GLY A 3 13.77 -54.57 -10.15
N THR A 4 14.64 -53.67 -9.73
CA THR A 4 14.34 -52.52 -8.89
C THR A 4 13.27 -51.66 -9.60
N LEU A 5 12.08 -51.56 -9.02
CA LEU A 5 11.07 -50.61 -9.51
C LEU A 5 11.36 -49.21 -8.95
N PRO A 6 11.36 -48.18 -9.81
CA PRO A 6 11.80 -46.85 -9.47
C PRO A 6 10.75 -46.07 -8.67
N SER A 7 11.28 -45.17 -7.83
CA SER A 7 10.60 -44.11 -7.10
C SER A 7 9.57 -43.38 -7.97
N ALA A 8 8.29 -43.64 -7.74
CA ALA A 8 7.21 -42.80 -8.25
C ALA A 8 6.97 -41.68 -7.24
N SER A 9 7.81 -40.65 -7.28
CA SER A 9 7.48 -39.36 -6.67
C SER A 9 6.25 -38.82 -7.38
N LEU A 10 5.08 -38.93 -6.74
CA LEU A 10 3.88 -38.23 -7.15
C LEU A 10 4.23 -36.74 -7.33
N PRO A 11 3.85 -36.09 -8.44
CA PRO A 11 3.96 -34.65 -8.53
C PRO A 11 3.09 -34.07 -7.40
N ARG A 12 3.75 -33.47 -6.41
CA ARG A 12 3.11 -32.75 -5.31
C ARG A 12 2.27 -31.67 -5.96
N SER A 13 0.95 -31.91 -6.05
CA SER A 13 0.01 -30.90 -6.51
C SER A 13 0.19 -29.69 -5.61
N LYS A 14 0.85 -28.64 -6.12
CA LYS A 14 0.92 -27.32 -5.50
C LYS A 14 -0.42 -26.63 -5.73
N ASP A 15 -1.52 -27.26 -5.32
CA ASP A 15 -2.82 -26.61 -5.22
C ASP A 15 -2.80 -25.80 -3.92
N THR A 16 -2.44 -24.52 -4.02
CA THR A 16 -3.34 -23.42 -4.37
C THR A 16 -4.33 -23.14 -3.25
N TYR A 17 -3.79 -22.84 -2.07
CA TYR A 17 -4.40 -21.90 -1.13
C TYR A 17 -3.47 -20.70 -1.02
N THR A 18 -3.28 -20.01 -2.14
CA THR A 18 -3.00 -18.57 -2.07
C THR A 18 -4.38 -17.95 -1.97
N THR A 19 -4.90 -17.79 -0.75
CA THR A 19 -6.14 -17.03 -0.53
C THR A 19 -5.81 -15.58 -0.87
N GLU A 20 -5.81 -15.26 -2.16
CA GLU A 20 -5.61 -13.91 -2.65
C GLU A 20 -6.91 -13.16 -2.40
N TYR A 21 -6.88 -12.30 -1.40
CA TYR A 21 -7.98 -11.40 -1.13
C TYR A 21 -8.08 -10.40 -2.28
N HIS A 22 -9.27 -10.25 -2.83
CA HIS A 22 -9.58 -9.23 -3.82
C HIS A 22 -10.59 -8.23 -3.26
N GLY A 23 -10.22 -6.95 -3.27
CA GLY A 23 -11.09 -5.87 -2.85
C GLY A 23 -12.31 -5.76 -3.79
N PRO A 24 -13.55 -5.88 -3.30
CA PRO A 24 -14.76 -5.88 -4.15
C PRO A 24 -14.98 -4.55 -4.87
N LEU A 25 -14.47 -3.45 -4.31
CA LEU A 25 -14.63 -2.10 -4.86
C LEU A 25 -13.48 -1.67 -5.76
N THR A 26 -12.52 -2.57 -6.07
CA THR A 26 -11.34 -2.25 -6.88
C THR A 26 -11.72 -1.64 -8.23
N ALA A 27 -12.68 -2.25 -8.94
CA ALA A 27 -13.12 -1.75 -10.25
C ALA A 27 -13.78 -0.37 -10.14
N THR A 28 -14.58 -0.15 -9.09
CA THR A 28 -15.28 1.11 -8.83
C THR A 28 -14.29 2.24 -8.54
N PHE A 29 -13.35 2.04 -7.61
CA PHE A 29 -12.32 3.03 -7.29
C PHE A 29 -11.43 3.35 -8.49
N ARG A 30 -11.08 2.34 -9.31
CA ARG A 30 -10.27 2.54 -10.52
C ARG A 30 -11.00 3.42 -11.53
N ARG A 31 -12.28 3.15 -11.79
CA ARG A 31 -13.12 3.94 -12.71
C ARG A 31 -13.31 5.36 -12.19
N LEU A 32 -13.57 5.52 -10.88
CA LEU A 32 -13.75 6.82 -10.25
C LEU A 32 -12.49 7.69 -10.39
N LYS A 33 -11.31 7.14 -10.06
CA LYS A 33 -10.03 7.85 -10.23
C LYS A 33 -9.77 8.22 -11.69
N LEU A 34 -9.98 7.28 -12.61
CA LEU A 34 -9.75 7.53 -14.05
C LEU A 34 -10.65 8.64 -14.56
N PHE A 35 -11.93 8.63 -14.17
CA PHE A 35 -12.89 9.66 -14.54
C PHE A 35 -12.46 11.03 -14.00
N SER A 36 -12.14 11.14 -12.71
CA SER A 36 -11.70 12.42 -12.11
C SER A 36 -10.42 12.96 -12.76
N VAL A 37 -9.40 12.11 -12.97
CA VAL A 37 -8.14 12.51 -13.61
C VAL A 37 -8.36 12.92 -15.06
N ALA A 38 -9.23 12.21 -15.80
CA ALA A 38 -9.57 12.56 -17.18
C ALA A 38 -10.34 13.88 -17.26
N SER A 39 -11.32 14.10 -16.38
CA SER A 39 -12.06 15.37 -16.32
C SER A 39 -11.14 16.54 -15.98
N PHE A 40 -10.27 16.38 -14.98
CA PHE A 40 -9.29 17.41 -14.62
C PHE A 40 -8.29 17.66 -15.77
N GLY A 41 -7.79 16.61 -16.42
CA GLY A 41 -6.90 16.73 -17.57
C GLY A 41 -7.55 17.46 -18.75
N LEU A 42 -8.83 17.16 -19.03
CA LEU A 42 -9.60 17.85 -20.06
C LEU A 42 -9.81 19.34 -19.70
N SER A 43 -10.18 19.64 -18.45
CA SER A 43 -10.29 21.03 -17.98
C SER A 43 -8.95 21.77 -18.09
N ALA A 44 -7.84 21.13 -17.71
CA ALA A 44 -6.51 21.72 -17.83
C ALA A 44 -6.11 21.96 -19.30
N ALA A 45 -6.49 21.07 -20.22
CA ALA A 45 -6.22 21.21 -21.65
C ALA A 45 -7.09 22.27 -22.34
N LEU A 46 -8.34 22.45 -21.92
CA LEU A 46 -9.25 23.47 -22.47
C LEU A 46 -9.01 24.86 -21.89
N THR A 47 -8.48 24.97 -20.68
CA THR A 47 -8.15 26.25 -20.03
C THR A 47 -7.32 27.19 -20.90
N PRO A 48 -6.20 26.79 -21.54
CA PRO A 48 -5.42 27.69 -22.41
C PRO A 48 -6.21 28.19 -23.62
N ILE A 49 -7.16 27.40 -24.15
CA ILE A 49 -8.01 27.82 -25.28
C ILE A 49 -8.88 29.03 -24.89
N MET A 50 -9.32 29.12 -23.64
CA MET A 50 -10.10 30.26 -23.12
C MET A 50 -9.34 31.59 -23.17
N PHE A 51 -8.00 31.54 -23.16
CA PHE A 51 -7.15 32.73 -23.28
C PHE A 51 -6.86 33.11 -24.74
N ILE A 52 -6.90 32.15 -25.66
CA ILE A 52 -6.68 32.39 -27.10
C ILE A 52 -7.94 32.96 -27.75
N ILE A 53 -9.13 32.51 -27.36
CA ILE A 53 -10.39 32.98 -27.93
C ILE A 53 -10.60 34.45 -27.54
N GLU A 54 -10.87 35.31 -28.53
CA GLU A 54 -11.31 36.67 -28.28
C GLU A 54 -12.68 36.66 -27.60
N SER A 55 -12.69 37.07 -26.33
CA SER A 55 -13.89 37.26 -25.53
C SER A 55 -13.98 38.72 -25.10
N SER A 56 -15.19 39.21 -24.87
CA SER A 56 -15.42 40.58 -24.40
C SER A 56 -14.98 40.81 -22.94
N LEU A 57 -14.47 39.78 -22.24
CA LEU A 57 -14.05 39.87 -20.85
C LEU A 57 -12.58 40.28 -20.70
N PRO A 58 -12.26 41.20 -19.75
CA PRO A 58 -10.89 41.53 -19.37
C PRO A 58 -10.11 40.28 -18.94
N ILE A 59 -8.79 40.27 -19.21
CA ILE A 59 -7.94 39.10 -18.98
C ILE A 59 -7.95 38.63 -17.51
N GLY A 60 -8.08 39.57 -16.57
CA GLY A 60 -8.17 39.28 -15.14
C GLY A 60 -9.43 38.50 -14.76
N ALA A 61 -10.57 38.78 -15.40
CA ALA A 61 -11.82 38.06 -15.17
C ALA A 61 -11.77 36.63 -15.74
N ARG A 62 -11.07 36.44 -16.88
CA ARG A 62 -10.83 35.10 -17.43
C ARG A 62 -9.91 34.29 -16.53
N ALA A 63 -8.85 34.92 -16.02
CA ALA A 63 -7.92 34.28 -15.10
C ALA A 63 -8.59 33.83 -13.79
N SER A 64 -9.47 34.66 -13.21
CA SER A 64 -10.20 34.28 -12.00
C SER A 64 -11.20 33.14 -12.25
N LEU A 65 -11.96 33.18 -13.34
CA LEU A 65 -12.91 32.12 -13.72
C LEU A 65 -12.19 30.78 -13.99
N ALA A 66 -11.10 30.82 -14.77
CA ALA A 66 -10.27 29.64 -15.02
C ALA A 66 -9.66 29.09 -13.73
N GLY A 67 -9.15 29.98 -12.86
CA GLY A 67 -8.61 29.61 -11.56
C GLY A 67 -9.62 28.88 -10.68
N ILE A 68 -10.83 29.43 -10.51
CA ILE A 68 -11.89 28.82 -9.71
C ILE A 68 -12.27 27.44 -10.25
N ALA A 69 -12.43 27.32 -11.57
CA ALA A 69 -12.76 26.05 -12.21
C ALA A 69 -11.66 25.00 -11.97
N MET A 70 -10.40 25.35 -12.24
CA MET A 70 -9.26 24.44 -12.01
C MET A 70 -9.09 24.07 -10.54
N SER A 71 -9.23 25.02 -9.62
CA SER A 71 -9.13 24.77 -8.19
C SER A 71 -10.21 23.81 -7.71
N THR A 72 -11.47 24.02 -8.12
CA THR A 72 -12.59 23.14 -7.72
C THR A 72 -12.39 21.72 -8.26
N SER A 73 -12.05 21.59 -9.54
CA SER A 73 -11.77 20.28 -10.15
C SER A 73 -10.53 19.61 -9.55
N GLY A 74 -9.49 20.37 -9.24
CA GLY A 74 -8.26 19.87 -8.61
C GLY A 74 -8.50 19.35 -7.20
N ILE A 75 -9.18 20.13 -6.36
CA ILE A 75 -9.53 19.73 -4.99
C ILE A 75 -10.38 18.46 -5.00
N SER A 76 -11.39 18.38 -5.87
CA SER A 76 -12.23 17.19 -6.01
C SER A 76 -11.40 15.95 -6.40
N THR A 77 -10.50 16.10 -7.38
CA THR A 77 -9.63 15.01 -7.84
C THR A 77 -8.64 14.56 -6.75
N LEU A 78 -8.08 15.49 -5.98
CA LEU A 78 -7.19 15.20 -4.86
C LEU A 78 -7.91 14.45 -3.75
N LEU A 79 -9.14 14.84 -3.40
CA LEU A 79 -9.94 14.14 -2.38
C LEU A 79 -10.24 12.70 -2.79
N VAL A 80 -10.70 12.48 -4.04
CA VAL A 80 -10.93 11.14 -4.58
C VAL A 80 -9.65 10.30 -4.55
N SER A 81 -8.52 10.91 -4.95
CA SER A 81 -7.23 10.23 -4.90
C SER A 81 -6.81 9.89 -3.47
N TRP A 82 -7.00 10.81 -2.52
CA TRP A 82 -6.63 10.63 -1.13
C TRP A 82 -7.44 9.50 -0.49
N CYS A 83 -8.77 9.51 -0.65
CA CYS A 83 -9.66 8.45 -0.16
C CYS A 83 -9.36 7.09 -0.82
N GLY A 84 -9.06 7.07 -2.11
CA GLY A 84 -8.76 5.82 -2.83
C GLY A 84 -7.30 5.37 -2.74
N SER A 85 -6.39 6.15 -2.13
CA SER A 85 -4.96 5.80 -2.06
C SER A 85 -4.67 4.71 -1.03
N THR A 86 -5.49 4.61 0.00
CA THR A 86 -5.40 3.60 1.07
C THR A 86 -6.09 2.29 0.71
N TYR A 87 -6.87 2.26 -0.38
CA TYR A 87 -7.63 1.08 -0.76
C TYR A 87 -6.73 -0.07 -1.22
N VAL A 88 -6.82 -1.20 -0.52
CA VAL A 88 -6.09 -2.43 -0.87
C VAL A 88 -6.89 -3.19 -1.92
N THR A 89 -6.29 -3.33 -3.09
CA THR A 89 -6.88 -4.01 -4.23
C THR A 89 -6.67 -5.51 -4.18
N THR A 90 -5.47 -5.93 -3.79
CA THR A 90 -5.12 -7.33 -3.56
C THR A 90 -4.34 -7.44 -2.27
N LEU A 91 -4.61 -8.50 -1.51
CA LEU A 91 -3.85 -8.86 -0.32
C LEU A 91 -3.47 -10.33 -0.44
N ARG A 92 -2.20 -10.62 -0.20
CA ARG A 92 -1.61 -11.94 -0.33
C ARG A 92 -0.69 -12.20 0.87
N HIS A 93 -0.82 -13.37 1.47
CA HIS A 93 0.12 -13.80 2.50
C HIS A 93 1.47 -14.14 1.85
N LEU A 94 2.55 -13.55 2.35
CA LEU A 94 3.91 -13.99 2.03
C LEU A 94 4.21 -15.24 2.83
N ARG A 95 4.49 -16.32 2.12
CA ARG A 95 4.93 -17.56 2.76
C ARG A 95 6.33 -17.35 3.37
N PRO A 96 6.64 -18.01 4.49
CA PRO A 96 7.97 -17.92 5.11
C PRO A 96 9.10 -18.38 4.17
N GLU A 97 8.82 -19.19 3.14
CA GLU A 97 9.77 -19.57 2.08
C GLU A 97 10.07 -18.44 1.07
N ASP A 98 9.08 -17.57 0.80
CA ASP A 98 9.19 -16.42 -0.11
C ASP A 98 9.60 -15.13 0.63
N ASN A 99 9.62 -15.17 1.97
CA ASN A 99 9.93 -14.06 2.88
C ASN A 99 11.44 -13.99 3.21
N ASP A 100 12.30 -13.98 2.19
CA ASP A 100 13.78 -13.88 2.29
C ASP A 100 14.44 -14.77 3.39
N GLY A 101 13.82 -15.91 3.73
CA GLY A 101 14.31 -16.84 4.75
C GLY A 101 14.06 -16.41 6.21
N MET A 102 13.25 -15.38 6.45
CA MET A 102 12.99 -14.84 7.80
C MET A 102 12.06 -15.72 8.66
N GLY A 103 11.38 -16.70 8.07
CA GLY A 103 10.59 -17.70 8.80
C GLY A 103 9.30 -17.20 9.46
N ILE A 104 8.96 -15.91 9.29
CA ILE A 104 7.78 -15.26 9.85
C ILE A 104 6.73 -15.06 8.73
N GLU A 105 5.45 -15.11 9.09
CA GLU A 105 4.35 -14.82 8.15
C GLU A 105 4.33 -13.33 7.80
N GLY A 106 4.51 -13.02 6.50
CA GLY A 106 4.43 -11.67 5.99
C GLY A 106 3.12 -11.40 5.24
N LEU A 107 2.84 -10.14 4.94
CA LEU A 107 1.67 -9.69 4.21
C LEU A 107 2.04 -8.76 3.04
N GLU A 108 1.60 -9.10 1.84
CA GLU A 108 1.75 -8.28 0.65
C GLU A 108 0.42 -7.62 0.32
N MET A 109 0.41 -6.28 0.26
CA MET A 109 -0.77 -5.48 -0.01
C MET A 109 -0.54 -4.60 -1.24
N THR A 110 -1.42 -4.70 -2.24
CA THR A 110 -1.35 -3.88 -3.44
C THR A 110 -2.32 -2.71 -3.37
N THR A 111 -1.79 -1.50 -3.48
CA THR A 111 -2.54 -0.24 -3.54
C THR A 111 -2.34 0.45 -4.89
N LEU A 112 -3.16 1.48 -5.17
CA LEU A 112 -3.09 2.26 -6.41
C LEU A 112 -2.77 3.72 -6.12
N SER A 113 -1.73 4.25 -6.77
CA SER A 113 -1.39 5.68 -6.72
C SER A 113 -2.45 6.56 -7.38
N LEU A 114 -2.27 7.88 -7.34
CA LEU A 114 -3.08 8.87 -8.07
C LEU A 114 -3.25 8.48 -9.56
N PHE A 115 -2.14 8.17 -10.24
CA PHE A 115 -2.13 7.81 -11.66
C PHE A 115 -2.39 6.32 -11.93
N LEU A 116 -3.13 5.65 -11.05
CA LEU A 116 -3.45 4.22 -11.17
C LEU A 116 -2.22 3.29 -11.25
N ARG A 117 -1.03 3.75 -10.86
CA ARG A 117 0.17 2.91 -10.78
C ARG A 117 0.06 2.01 -9.56
N LYS A 118 0.35 0.72 -9.74
CA LYS A 118 0.38 -0.25 -8.65
C LYS A 118 1.53 0.08 -7.70
N ARG A 119 1.26 -0.02 -6.40
CA ARG A 119 2.22 0.10 -5.31
C ARG A 119 2.05 -1.12 -4.42
N ILE A 120 3.09 -1.95 -4.34
CA ILE A 120 3.07 -3.18 -3.58
C ILE A 120 3.75 -2.90 -2.25
N THR A 121 3.04 -3.03 -1.14
CA THR A 121 3.64 -2.90 0.20
C THR A 121 3.77 -4.28 0.81
N ARG A 122 5.00 -4.68 1.10
CA ARG A 122 5.33 -5.92 1.78
C ARG A 122 5.59 -5.60 3.23
N VAL A 123 4.85 -6.26 4.10
CA VAL A 123 5.02 -6.19 5.55
C VAL A 123 5.59 -7.54 5.96
N TYR A 124 6.80 -7.55 6.47
CA TYR A 124 7.50 -8.79 6.81
C TYR A 124 7.01 -9.39 8.13
N ASP A 125 6.44 -8.55 8.98
CA ASP A 125 5.89 -8.92 10.28
C ASP A 125 4.54 -8.24 10.51
N VAL A 126 3.50 -9.07 10.58
CA VAL A 126 2.11 -8.63 10.76
C VAL A 126 1.84 -8.01 12.13
N ASP A 127 2.68 -8.26 13.14
CA ASP A 127 2.51 -7.67 14.48
C ASP A 127 2.72 -6.15 14.48
N PHE A 128 3.31 -5.59 13.42
CA PHE A 128 3.44 -4.15 13.20
C PHE A 128 2.18 -3.50 12.60
N LEU A 129 1.15 -4.28 12.23
CA LEU A 129 -0.12 -3.77 11.74
C LEU A 129 -1.09 -3.60 12.91
N VAL A 130 -1.48 -2.35 13.16
CA VAL A 130 -2.44 -1.98 14.20
C VAL A 130 -3.72 -1.44 13.59
N GLN A 131 -4.83 -1.52 14.33
CA GLN A 131 -6.08 -0.88 13.90
C GLN A 131 -5.95 0.64 13.97
N THR A 132 -6.42 1.33 12.93
CA THR A 132 -6.39 2.79 12.86
C THR A 132 -7.76 3.40 13.08
N THR A 133 -7.79 4.62 13.60
CA THR A 133 -9.00 5.44 13.75
C THR A 133 -9.28 6.31 12.51
N ARG A 134 -8.36 6.31 11.54
CA ARG A 134 -8.45 7.16 10.35
C ARG A 134 -9.59 6.71 9.43
N PRO A 135 -10.42 7.64 8.92
CA PRO A 135 -11.47 7.28 7.95
C PRO A 135 -10.86 6.69 6.68
N PHE A 136 -11.55 5.71 6.10
CA PHE A 136 -11.10 4.97 4.90
C PHE A 136 -9.77 4.23 5.08
N ALA A 137 -9.42 3.83 6.29
CA ALA A 137 -8.36 2.88 6.58
C ALA A 137 -8.79 2.00 7.76
N LYS A 138 -8.43 0.72 7.74
CA LYS A 138 -8.64 -0.21 8.85
C LYS A 138 -7.35 -0.51 9.57
N TRP A 139 -6.27 -0.69 8.81
CA TRP A 139 -4.95 -0.97 9.35
C TRP A 139 -3.99 0.18 9.09
N GLU A 140 -3.05 0.36 10.00
CA GLU A 140 -1.89 1.20 9.83
C GLU A 140 -0.63 0.52 10.35
N LEU A 141 0.52 0.91 9.82
CA LEU A 141 1.80 0.55 10.42
C LEU A 141 1.98 1.33 11.72
N ALA A 142 2.27 0.61 12.79
CA ALA A 142 2.50 1.17 14.12
C ALA A 142 3.69 2.15 14.09
N GLU A 143 3.51 3.32 14.73
CA GLU A 143 4.58 4.28 14.96
C GLU A 143 5.49 3.87 16.12
N THR A 144 4.92 3.18 17.11
CA THR A 144 5.64 2.67 18.27
C THR A 144 5.06 1.32 18.62
N VAL A 145 5.96 0.36 18.86
CA VAL A 145 5.63 -1.01 19.25
C VAL A 145 6.35 -1.35 20.54
N SER A 146 5.78 -2.23 21.34
CA SER A 146 6.43 -2.76 22.54
C SER A 146 6.32 -4.28 22.50
N PHE A 147 7.44 -4.95 22.34
CA PHE A 147 7.51 -6.41 22.37
C PHE A 147 8.31 -6.89 23.59
N ALA A 148 8.09 -8.15 23.97
CA ALA A 148 8.86 -8.73 25.05
C ALA A 148 10.36 -8.74 24.68
N PRO A 149 11.25 -8.41 25.63
CA PRO A 149 12.69 -8.49 25.41
C PRO A 149 13.10 -9.89 24.93
N PRO A 150 14.21 -10.01 24.16
CA PRO A 150 14.64 -11.28 23.57
C PRO A 150 14.77 -12.45 24.57
N GLN A 151 15.04 -12.11 25.84
CA GLN A 151 15.29 -13.00 26.96
C GLN A 151 14.01 -13.59 27.58
N ASP A 152 12.87 -12.88 27.49
CA ASP A 152 11.59 -13.27 28.09
C ASP A 152 10.53 -13.69 27.04
N ALA A 153 10.81 -13.43 25.77
CA ALA A 153 9.94 -13.81 24.67
C ALA A 153 9.96 -15.35 24.50
N GLY A 154 8.85 -16.00 24.91
CA GLY A 154 8.57 -17.41 24.66
C GLY A 154 8.42 -17.74 23.16
N THR A 155 7.27 -18.24 22.74
CA THR A 155 6.96 -18.57 21.33
C THR A 155 6.49 -17.37 20.48
N GLY A 156 6.54 -16.14 21.01
CA GLY A 156 6.10 -14.92 20.32
C GLY A 156 7.23 -14.16 19.62
N ARG A 157 6.87 -13.12 18.85
CA ARG A 157 7.81 -12.20 18.21
C ARG A 157 8.71 -11.53 19.26
N LYS A 158 10.02 -11.54 19.01
CA LYS A 158 11.03 -10.96 19.89
C LYS A 158 11.35 -9.54 19.44
N ALA A 159 11.56 -8.63 20.38
CA ALA A 159 12.20 -7.36 20.08
C ALA A 159 13.63 -7.60 19.54
N GLY A 160 14.12 -6.71 18.67
CA GLY A 160 15.52 -6.70 18.26
C GLY A 160 16.45 -6.23 19.38
N GLU A 161 17.75 -6.27 19.13
CA GLU A 161 18.74 -5.80 20.10
C GLU A 161 18.65 -4.27 20.27
N PRO A 162 18.89 -3.72 21.47
CA PRO A 162 18.88 -2.27 21.67
C PRO A 162 19.85 -1.56 20.72
N GLY A 163 19.36 -0.60 19.95
CA GLY A 163 20.11 0.13 18.94
C GLY A 163 20.09 -0.49 17.54
N GLU A 164 19.52 -1.68 17.36
CA GLU A 164 19.33 -2.32 16.07
C GLU A 164 18.24 -1.60 15.25
N GLU A 165 18.48 -1.48 13.94
CA GLU A 165 17.49 -0.99 12.98
C GLU A 165 17.07 -2.11 12.03
N GLU A 166 15.78 -2.36 11.92
CA GLU A 166 15.21 -3.43 11.11
C GLU A 166 14.16 -2.86 10.14
N THR A 167 14.17 -3.31 8.89
CA THR A 167 13.12 -2.95 7.93
C THR A 167 11.96 -3.92 8.10
N VAL A 168 10.84 -3.42 8.63
CA VAL A 168 9.65 -4.25 8.92
C VAL A 168 8.64 -4.25 7.78
N ALA A 169 8.71 -3.23 6.93
CA ALA A 169 7.91 -3.17 5.72
C ALA A 169 8.60 -2.34 4.63
N GLU A 170 8.31 -2.64 3.38
CA GLU A 170 8.77 -1.87 2.22
C GLU A 170 7.65 -1.67 1.21
N THR A 171 7.67 -0.51 0.52
CA THR A 171 6.77 -0.22 -0.58
C THR A 171 7.56 -0.22 -1.89
N VAL A 172 7.23 -1.17 -2.76
CA VAL A 172 7.80 -1.37 -4.09
C VAL A 172 6.89 -0.77 -5.16
N ALA A 173 7.48 -0.12 -6.16
CA ALA A 173 6.79 0.32 -7.36
C ALA A 173 6.51 -0.88 -8.31
N ALA A 174 5.72 -0.63 -9.35
CA ALA A 174 5.33 -1.66 -10.31
C ALA A 174 6.51 -2.23 -11.14
N ASP A 175 7.62 -1.49 -11.20
CA ASP A 175 8.89 -1.86 -11.85
C ASP A 175 9.82 -2.68 -10.94
N GLY A 176 9.45 -2.89 -9.67
CA GLY A 176 10.29 -3.58 -8.70
C GLY A 176 11.22 -2.65 -7.92
N GLU A 177 11.19 -1.33 -8.14
CA GLU A 177 11.99 -0.38 -7.38
C GLU A 177 11.42 -0.15 -5.98
N VAL A 178 12.26 -0.26 -4.94
CA VAL A 178 11.85 0.05 -3.56
C VAL A 178 11.75 1.56 -3.40
N THR A 179 10.53 2.06 -3.21
CA THR A 179 10.24 3.49 -3.13
C THR A 179 10.05 4.02 -1.73
N GLY A 180 9.86 3.13 -0.75
CA GLY A 180 9.79 3.49 0.66
C GLY A 180 10.04 2.30 1.57
N ARG A 181 10.52 2.58 2.78
CA ARG A 181 10.77 1.59 3.83
C ARG A 181 10.23 2.10 5.17
N TRP A 182 9.74 1.16 5.96
CA TRP A 182 9.34 1.36 7.35
C TRP A 182 10.38 0.67 8.20
N ILE A 183 11.14 1.48 8.94
CA ILE A 183 12.28 1.00 9.72
C ILE A 183 11.91 1.17 11.18
N VAL A 184 12.00 0.09 11.94
CA VAL A 184 11.93 0.14 13.40
C VAL A 184 13.34 0.31 13.94
N ARG A 185 13.49 1.19 14.93
CA ARG A 185 14.70 1.29 15.76
C ARG A 185 14.35 0.79 17.15
N TRP A 186 15.05 -0.23 17.60
CA TRP A 186 14.84 -0.84 18.91
C TRP A 186 15.55 -0.06 20.00
N GLU A 187 14.89 0.13 21.13
CA GLU A 187 15.40 0.75 22.35
C GLU A 187 15.45 -0.27 23.49
N GLU A 188 16.07 0.12 24.60
CA GLU A 188 16.09 -0.69 25.81
C GLU A 188 14.66 -0.98 26.31
N GLY A 189 14.43 -2.21 26.78
CA GLY A 189 13.10 -2.63 27.25
C GLY A 189 12.15 -3.12 26.15
N GLY A 190 12.61 -3.30 24.91
CA GLY A 190 11.82 -3.90 23.83
C GLY A 190 10.84 -2.93 23.17
N VAL A 191 11.03 -1.62 23.39
CA VAL A 191 10.28 -0.56 22.70
C VAL A 191 10.91 -0.30 21.34
N GLY A 192 10.13 -0.35 20.28
CA GLY A 192 10.56 -0.04 18.92
C GLY A 192 9.91 1.25 18.43
N HIS A 193 10.71 2.22 18.00
CA HIS A 193 10.23 3.42 17.33
C HIS A 193 10.34 3.28 15.83
N CYS A 194 9.20 3.36 15.15
CA CYS A 194 9.13 3.20 13.71
C CYS A 194 9.24 4.54 13.00
N ARG A 195 9.99 4.58 11.90
CA ARG A 195 10.13 5.75 11.04
C ARG A 195 9.90 5.42 9.59
N LYS A 196 9.33 6.41 8.89
CA LYS A 196 9.14 6.38 7.45
C LYS A 196 10.40 6.85 6.73
N VAL A 197 10.87 6.07 5.77
CA VAL A 197 11.88 6.48 4.78
C VAL A 197 11.27 6.43 3.38
N GLY A 198 11.38 7.52 2.62
CA GLY A 198 10.86 7.59 1.25
C GLY A 198 9.32 7.62 1.15
N SER A 199 8.80 7.12 0.03
CA SER A 199 7.37 7.14 -0.32
C SER A 199 6.63 5.87 0.14
N MET A 200 6.62 5.63 1.45
CA MET A 200 5.86 4.54 2.08
C MET A 200 4.34 4.78 2.12
N VAL A 201 3.55 3.74 1.84
CA VAL A 201 2.13 3.66 2.20
C VAL A 201 2.01 3.13 3.63
N ARG A 202 1.39 3.91 4.51
CA ARG A 202 1.22 3.54 5.93
C ARG A 202 -0.17 2.98 6.26
N HIS A 203 -1.19 3.44 5.54
CA HIS A 203 -2.58 3.17 5.89
C HIS A 203 -3.22 2.29 4.82
N PHE A 204 -4.00 1.31 5.26
CA PHE A 204 -4.58 0.28 4.42
C PHE A 204 -6.06 0.11 4.74
N ASN A 205 -6.89 0.16 3.70
CA ASN A 205 -8.31 -0.13 3.78
C ASN A 205 -8.56 -1.52 3.23
N VAL A 206 -8.90 -2.44 4.13
CA VAL A 206 -9.14 -3.85 3.84
C VAL A 206 -10.55 -4.19 4.33
N HIS A 207 -11.28 -4.99 3.55
CA HIS A 207 -12.56 -5.55 3.98
C HIS A 207 -12.31 -6.86 4.73
N GLU A 208 -12.09 -6.77 6.04
CA GLU A 208 -11.83 -7.93 6.92
C GLU A 208 -12.87 -9.06 6.80
N GLU A 209 -14.12 -8.73 6.45
CA GLU A 209 -15.20 -9.71 6.25
C GLU A 209 -14.91 -10.73 5.14
N LEU A 210 -14.01 -10.43 4.20
CA LEU A 210 -13.64 -11.35 3.12
C LEU A 210 -12.31 -12.07 3.40
N LEU A 211 -11.76 -11.92 4.60
CA LEU A 211 -10.58 -12.66 5.07
C LEU A 211 -10.95 -13.92 5.87
N THR A 212 -12.24 -14.22 6.02
CA THR A 212 -12.79 -15.40 6.73
C THR A 212 -13.10 -16.52 5.76
#